data_AF-A0A964UU21-F1
#
_entry.id   AF-A0A964UU21-F1
#
_cell.length_a   1.000
_cell.length_b   1.000
_cell.length_c   1.000
_cell.angle_alpha   90.00
_cell.angle_beta   90.00
_cell.angle_gamma   90.00
#
_symmetry.space_group_name_H-M   'P 1'
#
loop_
_entity.id
_entity.type
_entity.pdbx_description
1 polymer ?
#
loop_
_entity_poly.entity_id
_entity_poly.type
_entity_poly.pdbx_seq_one_letter_code
_entity_poly.pdbx_strand_id
1 'polypeptide(L)'
;MPTATALDQATAMIEKTWGQPIEILETLTVQRPSTDPLLRAAMHVRSALAITDNAAAAHQNRLHALSRPGYVPAFFELERITSSAADLRVAHAESQTYLQSIRRVVEAREAAVPADRAPAVRLAQAAVARSGHAPHASGQVADLSVPSAVVGPSAPAAGPRR
;
A
#
# COMPACT_ATOMS: atom_id res chain seq x y z
N MET A 1 -15.45 0.92 28.88
CA MET A 1 -14.47 0.69 27.81
C MET A 1 -14.67 1.78 26.77
N PRO A 2 -13.67 2.60 26.44
CA PRO A 2 -13.79 3.52 25.32
C PRO A 2 -14.05 2.71 24.05
N THR A 3 -15.04 3.12 23.27
CA THR A 3 -15.33 2.52 21.97
C THR A 3 -14.11 2.79 21.07
N ALA A 4 -13.54 1.75 20.46
CA ALA A 4 -12.40 1.90 19.57
C ALA A 4 -12.76 2.89 18.44
N THR A 5 -11.88 3.87 18.20
CA THR A 5 -12.06 4.86 17.14
C THR A 5 -11.93 4.21 15.76
N ALA A 6 -12.38 4.91 14.72
CA ALA A 6 -12.13 4.46 13.36
C ALA A 6 -10.62 4.38 13.06
N LEU A 7 -9.83 5.28 13.63
CA LEU A 7 -8.37 5.28 13.51
C LEU A 7 -7.74 4.05 14.19
N ASP A 8 -8.22 3.65 15.37
CA ASP A 8 -7.75 2.44 16.06
C ASP A 8 -8.03 1.19 15.22
N GLN A 9 -9.25 1.09 14.67
CA GLN A 9 -9.63 -0.03 13.81
C GLN A 9 -8.80 -0.07 12.51
N ALA A 10 -8.55 1.09 11.90
CA ALA A 10 -7.70 1.21 10.72
C ALA A 10 -6.25 0.78 11.01
N THR A 11 -5.69 1.24 12.13
CA THR A 11 -4.33 0.91 12.57
C THR A 11 -4.19 -0.60 12.76
N ALA A 12 -5.09 -1.22 13.53
CA ALA A 12 -5.08 -2.66 13.75
C ALA A 12 -5.20 -3.47 12.44
N MET A 13 -5.96 -2.97 11.47
CA MET A 13 -6.13 -3.63 10.17
C MET A 13 -4.85 -3.57 9.33
N ILE A 14 -4.19 -2.43 9.29
CA ILE A 14 -2.92 -2.24 8.57
C ILE A 14 -1.83 -3.11 9.22
N GLU A 15 -1.67 -3.03 10.54
CA GLU A 15 -0.67 -3.81 11.26
C GLU A 15 -0.87 -5.31 11.08
N LYS A 16 -2.12 -5.80 11.16
CA LYS A 16 -2.46 -7.20 10.90
C LYS A 16 -2.10 -7.62 9.47
N THR A 17 -2.39 -6.77 8.49
CA THR A 17 -2.21 -7.10 7.07
C THR A 17 -0.74 -7.15 6.69
N TRP A 18 0.08 -6.24 7.22
CA TRP A 18 1.51 -6.16 6.93
C TRP A 18 2.41 -6.87 7.94
N GLY A 19 1.88 -7.29 9.09
CA GLY A 19 2.60 -8.04 10.12
C GLY A 19 3.68 -7.23 10.83
N GLN A 20 3.55 -5.90 10.86
CA GLN A 20 4.50 -4.97 11.49
C GLN A 20 3.74 -3.85 12.21
N PRO A 21 4.29 -3.30 13.31
CA PRO A 21 3.76 -2.10 13.96
C PRO A 21 3.71 -0.90 13.03
N ILE A 22 2.74 -0.01 13.25
CA ILE A 22 2.50 1.13 12.38
C ILE A 22 3.70 2.07 12.28
N GLU A 23 4.47 2.24 13.35
CA GLU A 23 5.66 3.10 13.38
C GLU A 23 6.75 2.56 12.43
N ILE A 24 6.89 1.24 12.35
CA ILE A 24 7.83 0.61 11.42
C ILE A 24 7.32 0.81 9.98
N LEU A 25 6.03 0.62 9.74
CA LEU A 25 5.42 0.80 8.42
C LEU A 25 5.55 2.24 7.91
N GLU A 26 5.42 3.24 8.78
CA GLU A 26 5.66 4.65 8.45
C GLU A 26 7.08 4.85 7.90
N THR A 27 8.10 4.33 8.60
CA THR A 27 9.49 4.44 8.12
C THR A 27 9.71 3.74 6.77
N LEU A 28 9.08 2.58 6.57
CA LEU A 28 9.19 1.83 5.32
C LEU A 28 8.58 2.57 4.13
N THR A 29 7.43 3.23 4.31
CA THR A 29 6.80 4.01 3.22
C THR A 29 7.60 5.24 2.79
N VAL A 30 8.41 5.79 3.68
CA VAL A 30 9.32 6.91 3.39
C VAL A 30 10.59 6.42 2.71
N GLN A 31 11.20 5.35 3.23
CA GLN A 31 12.48 4.84 2.71
C GLN A 31 12.33 4.08 1.39
N ARG A 32 11.22 3.35 1.19
CA ARG A 32 10.98 2.53 0.01
C ARG A 32 9.61 2.76 -0.62
N PRO A 33 9.38 3.97 -1.14
CA PRO A 33 8.18 4.40 -1.85
C PRO A 33 7.49 3.37 -2.76
N SER A 34 8.27 2.76 -3.63
CA SER A 34 7.81 1.98 -4.77
C SER A 34 7.72 0.48 -4.49
N THR A 35 8.23 0.04 -3.35
CA THR A 35 8.30 -1.39 -3.01
C THR A 35 6.93 -1.95 -2.65
N ASP A 36 6.07 -1.14 -2.03
CA ASP A 36 4.71 -1.54 -1.72
C ASP A 36 3.73 -0.36 -1.93
N PRO A 37 3.15 -0.24 -3.14
CA PRO A 37 2.22 0.85 -3.45
C PRO A 37 0.91 0.74 -2.65
N LEU A 38 0.51 -0.47 -2.24
CA LEU A 38 -0.70 -0.67 -1.44
C LEU A 38 -0.45 -0.24 0.01
N LEU A 39 0.74 -0.50 0.57
CA LEU A 39 1.11 0.00 1.89
C LEU A 39 1.10 1.51 1.90
N ARG A 40 1.71 2.14 0.90
CA ARG A 40 1.69 3.59 0.75
C ARG A 40 0.27 4.13 0.70
N ALA A 41 -0.60 3.55 -0.13
CA ALA A 41 -1.99 3.98 -0.22
C ALA A 41 -2.70 3.87 1.13
N ALA A 42 -2.54 2.75 1.84
CA ALA A 42 -3.10 2.56 3.18
C ALA A 42 -2.59 3.60 4.18
N MET A 43 -1.28 3.91 4.17
CA MET A 43 -0.69 4.90 5.06
C MET A 43 -1.20 6.31 4.76
N HIS A 44 -1.33 6.70 3.49
CA HIS A 44 -1.92 8.00 3.12
C HIS A 44 -3.37 8.14 3.59
N VAL A 45 -4.18 7.08 3.40
CA VAL A 45 -5.57 7.09 3.86
C VAL A 45 -5.64 7.14 5.38
N ARG A 46 -4.77 6.42 6.10
CA ARG A 46 -4.67 6.48 7.57
C ARG A 46 -4.31 7.88 8.06
N SER A 47 -3.37 8.57 7.40
CA SER A 47 -3.02 9.95 7.76
C SER A 47 -4.20 10.91 7.60
N ALA A 48 -4.98 10.79 6.52
CA ALA A 48 -6.20 11.58 6.32
C ALA A 48 -7.27 11.26 7.38
N LEU A 49 -7.42 9.98 7.73
CA LEU A 49 -8.30 9.53 8.80
C LEU A 49 -7.90 10.12 10.16
N ALA A 50 -6.60 10.17 10.49
CA ALA A 50 -6.13 10.74 11.75
C ALA A 50 -6.50 12.23 11.90
N ILE A 51 -6.44 13.00 10.81
CA ILE A 51 -6.90 14.40 10.81
C ILE A 51 -8.40 14.49 11.10
N THR A 52 -9.18 13.63 10.45
CA THR A 52 -10.65 13.60 10.58
C THR A 52 -11.09 13.13 11.96
N ASP A 53 -10.39 12.15 12.55
CA ASP A 53 -10.65 11.65 13.90
C ASP A 53 -10.37 12.73 14.95
N ASN A 54 -9.27 13.48 14.80
CA ASN A 54 -8.98 14.64 15.64
C ASN A 54 -10.06 15.73 15.51
N ALA A 55 -10.55 15.99 14.29
CA ALA A 55 -11.66 16.92 14.07
C ALA A 55 -12.94 16.43 14.76
N ALA A 56 -13.30 15.15 14.62
CA ALA A 56 -14.44 14.54 15.30
C ALA A 56 -14.34 14.70 16.83
N ALA A 57 -13.18 14.43 17.42
CA ALA A 57 -12.94 14.63 18.84
C ALA A 57 -13.13 16.10 19.25
N ALA A 58 -12.64 17.05 18.44
CA ALA A 58 -12.84 18.48 18.69
C ALA A 58 -14.31 18.90 18.62
N HIS A 59 -15.07 18.44 17.62
CA HIS A 59 -16.50 18.72 17.49
C HIS A 59 -17.31 18.09 18.62
N GLN A 60 -16.95 16.86 19.03
CA GLN A 60 -17.57 16.18 20.16
C GLN A 60 -17.32 16.94 21.47
N ASN A 61 -16.09 17.38 21.74
CA ASN A 61 -15.75 18.17 22.91
C ASN A 61 -16.52 19.50 22.95
N ARG A 62 -16.64 20.17 21.80
CA ARG A 62 -17.39 21.42 21.67
C ARG A 62 -18.89 21.21 21.91
N LEU A 63 -19.46 20.16 21.32
CA LEU A 63 -20.87 19.82 21.51
C LEU A 63 -21.15 19.48 22.98
N HIS A 64 -20.29 18.66 23.61
CA HIS A 64 -20.41 18.30 25.01
C HIS A 64 -20.34 19.53 25.95
N ALA A 65 -19.48 20.51 25.64
CA ALA A 65 -19.42 21.76 26.40
C ALA A 65 -20.73 22.56 26.33
N LEU A 66 -21.35 22.61 25.14
CA LEU A 66 -22.61 23.33 24.90
C LEU A 66 -23.86 22.56 25.37
N SER A 67 -23.75 21.26 25.58
CA SER A 67 -24.85 20.39 26.02
C SER A 67 -24.68 19.87 27.45
N ARG A 68 -23.79 20.47 28.25
CA ARG A 68 -23.50 20.01 29.60
C ARG A 68 -24.73 20.19 30.50
N PRO A 69 -25.04 19.24 31.42
CA PRO A 69 -26.12 19.42 32.37
C PRO A 69 -26.01 20.72 33.15
N GLY A 70 -27.11 21.47 33.26
CA GLY A 70 -27.17 22.77 33.95
C GLY A 70 -26.73 23.96 33.09
N TYR A 71 -26.25 23.74 31.87
CA TYR A 71 -26.03 24.80 30.89
C TYR A 71 -27.32 25.09 30.13
N VAL A 72 -27.77 26.35 30.11
CA VAL A 72 -28.89 26.81 29.28
C VAL A 72 -28.31 27.63 28.14
N PRO A 73 -28.26 27.08 26.91
CA PRO A 73 -27.70 27.80 25.77
C PRO A 73 -28.48 29.08 25.48
N ALA A 74 -27.76 30.17 25.20
CA ALA A 74 -28.39 31.37 24.67
C ALA A 74 -28.90 31.14 23.24
N PHE A 75 -29.81 32.01 22.75
CA PHE A 75 -30.40 31.84 21.42
C PHE A 75 -29.36 31.75 20.29
N PHE A 76 -28.30 32.57 20.34
CA PHE A 76 -27.20 32.54 19.36
C PHE A 76 -26.31 31.29 19.46
N GLU A 77 -26.44 30.50 20.53
CA GLU A 77 -25.66 29.26 20.70
C GLU A 77 -26.38 28.04 20.15
N LEU A 78 -27.69 28.11 19.88
CA LEU A 78 -28.42 27.06 19.16
C LEU A 78 -27.82 26.82 17.77
N GLU A 79 -27.41 27.88 17.08
CA GLU A 79 -26.71 27.79 15.79
C GLU A 79 -25.35 27.09 15.95
N ARG A 80 -24.59 27.42 17.00
CA ARG A 80 -23.30 26.77 17.28
C ARG A 80 -23.47 25.29 17.64
N ILE A 81 -24.52 24.93 18.39
CA ILE A 81 -24.84 23.53 18.72
C ILE A 81 -25.18 22.76 17.44
N THR A 82 -26.07 23.30 16.61
CA THR A 82 -26.52 22.65 15.37
C THR A 82 -25.38 22.51 14.36
N SER A 83 -24.55 23.54 14.18
CA SER A 83 -23.33 23.48 13.36
C SER A 83 -22.36 22.43 13.89
N SER A 84 -22.01 22.45 15.19
CA SER A 84 -21.06 21.48 15.76
C SER A 84 -21.57 20.04 15.65
N ALA A 85 -22.88 19.82 15.80
CA ALA A 85 -23.50 18.52 15.61
C ALA A 85 -23.50 18.07 14.14
N ALA A 86 -23.67 19.00 13.19
CA ALA A 86 -23.56 18.70 11.76
C ALA A 86 -22.12 18.32 11.40
N ASP A 87 -21.13 19.11 11.83
CA ASP A 87 -19.72 18.85 11.58
C ASP A 87 -19.27 17.51 12.18
N LEU A 88 -19.74 17.17 13.39
CA LEU A 88 -19.46 15.88 14.01
C LEU A 88 -20.02 14.71 13.18
N ARG A 89 -21.22 14.84 12.62
CA ARG A 89 -21.79 13.79 11.74
C ARG A 89 -20.99 13.65 10.45
N VAL A 90 -20.57 14.77 9.84
CA VAL A 90 -19.72 14.77 8.64
C VAL A 90 -18.40 14.07 8.95
N ALA A 91 -17.71 14.46 10.02
CA ALA A 91 -16.44 13.86 10.42
C ALA A 91 -16.58 12.34 10.68
N HIS A 92 -17.67 11.90 11.30
CA HIS A 92 -17.94 10.47 11.46
C HIS A 92 -18.17 9.74 10.12
N ALA A 93 -18.92 10.33 9.19
CA ALA A 93 -19.16 9.73 7.88
C ALA A 93 -17.87 9.64 7.04
N GLU A 94 -17.04 10.68 7.10
CA GLU A 94 -15.70 10.70 6.48
C GLU A 94 -14.79 9.64 7.09
N SER A 95 -14.74 9.54 8.42
CA SER A 95 -13.97 8.50 9.10
C SER A 95 -14.38 7.08 8.69
N GLN A 96 -15.68 6.82 8.52
CA GLN A 96 -16.16 5.54 7.98
C GLN A 96 -15.75 5.33 6.52
N THR A 97 -15.75 6.38 5.70
CA THR A 97 -15.34 6.32 4.29
C THR A 97 -13.85 5.99 4.16
N TYR A 98 -13.00 6.61 4.97
CA TYR A 98 -11.57 6.27 5.02
C TYR A 98 -11.35 4.84 5.49
N LEU A 99 -12.08 4.39 6.51
CA LEU A 99 -12.01 3.01 7.00
C LEU A 99 -12.38 1.99 5.92
N GLN A 100 -13.45 2.25 5.16
CA GLN A 100 -13.83 1.40 4.03
C GLN A 100 -12.77 1.42 2.93
N SER A 101 -12.15 2.56 2.68
CA SER A 101 -11.06 2.68 1.70
C SER A 101 -9.85 1.81 2.11
N ILE A 102 -9.48 1.81 3.39
CA ILE A 102 -8.43 0.93 3.92
C ILE A 102 -8.81 -0.54 3.78
N ARG A 103 -10.06 -0.92 4.08
CA ARG A 103 -10.55 -2.30 3.84
C ARG A 103 -10.36 -2.72 2.38
N ARG A 104 -10.69 -1.86 1.42
CA ARG A 104 -10.49 -2.15 -0.01
C ARG A 104 -9.02 -2.32 -0.39
N VAL A 105 -8.12 -1.52 0.19
CA VAL A 105 -6.67 -1.67 -0.05
C VAL A 105 -6.16 -3.00 0.51
N VAL A 106 -6.63 -3.40 1.69
CA VAL A 106 -6.30 -4.69 2.32
C VAL A 106 -6.81 -5.86 1.46
N GLU A 107 -8.08 -5.83 1.05
CA GLU A 107 -8.67 -6.82 0.14
C GLU A 107 -7.86 -6.94 -1.17
N ALA A 108 -7.47 -5.80 -1.76
CA ALA A 108 -6.66 -5.78 -2.98
C ALA A 108 -5.28 -6.40 -2.76
N ARG A 109 -4.64 -6.17 -1.61
CA ARG A 109 -3.35 -6.79 -1.27
C ARG A 109 -3.49 -8.29 -1.11
N GLU A 110 -4.48 -8.76 -0.38
CA GLU A 110 -4.73 -10.19 -0.19
C GLU A 110 -4.95 -10.90 -1.52
N ALA A 111 -5.62 -10.25 -2.48
CA ALA A 111 -5.79 -10.75 -3.84
C ALA A 111 -4.49 -10.72 -4.68
N ALA A 112 -3.59 -9.76 -4.44
CA ALA A 112 -2.33 -9.62 -5.18
C ALA A 112 -1.23 -10.59 -4.73
N VAL A 113 -1.17 -10.96 -3.44
CA VAL A 113 -0.17 -11.90 -2.88
C VAL A 113 -0.03 -13.21 -3.67
N PRO A 114 -1.10 -13.93 -4.06
CA PRO A 114 -0.97 -15.13 -4.89
C PRO A 114 -0.49 -14.82 -6.32
N ALA A 115 -0.82 -13.64 -6.86
CA ALA A 115 -0.41 -13.23 -8.20
C ALA A 115 1.12 -12.99 -8.27
N ASP A 116 1.73 -12.37 -7.26
CA ASP A 116 3.18 -12.15 -7.19
C ASP A 116 3.99 -13.46 -7.04
N ARG A 117 3.39 -14.49 -6.43
CA ARG A 117 4.02 -15.81 -6.31
C ARG A 117 4.09 -16.54 -7.67
N ALA A 118 3.14 -16.32 -8.58
CA ALA A 118 3.06 -17.06 -9.84
C ALA A 118 4.24 -16.82 -10.82
N PRO A 119 4.76 -15.59 -11.02
CA PRO A 119 5.99 -15.34 -11.78
C PRO A 119 7.23 -15.94 -11.12
N ALA A 120 7.36 -15.82 -9.80
CA ALA A 120 8.50 -16.38 -9.06
C ALA A 120 8.54 -17.91 -9.17
N VAL A 121 7.38 -18.57 -9.08
CA VAL A 121 7.24 -20.02 -9.31
C VAL A 121 7.61 -20.41 -10.74
N ARG A 122 7.15 -19.64 -11.74
CA ARG A 122 7.53 -19.86 -13.15
C ARG A 122 9.03 -19.71 -13.39
N LEU A 123 9.67 -18.72 -12.77
CA LEU A 123 11.12 -18.52 -12.85
C LEU A 123 11.89 -19.65 -12.17
N ALA A 124 11.43 -20.11 -11.00
CA ALA A 124 12.00 -21.26 -10.31
C ALA A 124 11.87 -22.54 -11.13
N GLN A 125 10.70 -22.81 -11.72
CA GLN A 125 10.49 -23.94 -12.64
C GLN A 125 11.39 -23.85 -13.87
N ALA A 126 11.54 -22.67 -14.47
CA ALA A 126 12.45 -22.47 -15.60
C ALA A 126 13.92 -22.64 -15.22
N ALA A 127 14.31 -22.29 -14.00
CA ALA A 127 15.66 -22.55 -13.48
C ALA A 127 15.90 -24.05 -13.25
N VAL A 128 14.93 -24.76 -12.67
CA VAL A 128 14.99 -26.22 -12.48
C VAL A 128 15.04 -26.94 -13.83
N ALA A 129 14.22 -26.55 -14.81
CA ALA A 129 14.23 -27.13 -16.16
C ALA A 129 15.59 -26.94 -16.85
N ARG A 130 16.24 -25.77 -16.70
CA ARG A 130 17.61 -25.54 -17.21
C ARG A 130 18.66 -26.38 -16.48
N SER A 131 18.54 -26.55 -15.16
CA SER A 131 19.46 -27.37 -14.37
C SER A 131 19.32 -28.87 -14.65
N GLY A 132 18.11 -29.35 -14.93
CA GLY A 132 17.85 -30.74 -15.32
C GLY A 132 18.31 -31.06 -16.75
N HIS A 133 18.61 -30.04 -17.56
CA HIS A 133 19.16 -30.19 -18.91
C HIS A 133 20.69 -30.09 -18.94
N ALA A 134 21.37 -30.09 -17.79
CA ALA A 134 22.82 -30.32 -17.75
C ALA A 134 23.07 -31.78 -18.16
N PRO A 135 23.70 -32.06 -19.32
CA PRO A 135 23.98 -33.42 -19.71
C PRO A 135 25.04 -33.95 -18.75
N HIS A 136 24.73 -35.02 -18.02
CA HIS A 136 25.76 -35.93 -17.55
C HIS A 136 26.41 -36.57 -18.78
N ALA A 137 27.36 -35.86 -19.38
CA ALA A 137 28.25 -36.41 -20.39
C ALA A 137 29.45 -37.04 -19.67
N SER A 138 29.23 -38.22 -19.07
CA SER A 138 30.32 -39.15 -18.83
C SER A 138 30.69 -39.81 -20.15
N GLY A 139 31.77 -39.31 -20.76
CA GLY A 139 32.69 -40.09 -21.59
C GLY A 139 32.26 -40.40 -23.03
N GLN A 140 32.63 -39.53 -23.96
CA GLN A 140 33.19 -40.01 -25.23
C GLN A 140 34.27 -39.04 -25.71
N VAL A 141 35.53 -39.46 -25.54
CA VAL A 141 36.69 -38.85 -26.19
C VAL A 141 36.60 -39.20 -27.67
N ALA A 142 36.50 -38.17 -28.52
CA ALA A 142 36.98 -38.22 -29.90
C ALA A 142 37.35 -36.79 -30.31
N ASP A 143 38.66 -36.59 -30.30
CA ASP A 143 39.52 -35.73 -31.12
C ASP A 143 39.12 -34.31 -31.56
N LEU A 144 40.16 -33.47 -31.51
CA LEU A 144 40.27 -32.07 -31.83
C LEU A 144 39.53 -31.59 -33.09
N SER A 145 38.85 -30.45 -32.98
CA SER A 145 38.72 -29.51 -34.10
C SER A 145 38.66 -28.07 -33.56
N VAL A 146 39.73 -27.34 -33.82
CA VAL A 146 40.01 -25.94 -33.46
C VAL A 146 39.12 -24.99 -34.31
N PRO A 147 38.70 -23.83 -33.79
CA PRO A 147 37.79 -22.91 -34.47
C PRO A 147 38.46 -22.19 -35.64
N SER A 148 37.81 -22.22 -36.81
CA SER A 148 38.19 -21.37 -37.94
C SER A 148 37.46 -20.04 -37.86
N ALA A 149 38.20 -18.98 -37.50
CA ALA A 149 37.76 -17.61 -37.61
C ALA A 149 37.70 -17.22 -39.10
N VAL A 150 36.52 -16.83 -39.59
CA VAL A 150 36.41 -16.06 -40.83
C VAL A 150 36.24 -14.59 -40.45
N VAL A 151 37.34 -13.87 -40.59
CA VAL A 151 37.40 -12.42 -40.68
C VAL A 151 36.73 -12.00 -41.99
N GLY A 152 35.60 -11.30 -41.90
CA GLY A 152 34.94 -10.64 -43.04
C GLY A 152 35.35 -9.16 -43.12
N PRO A 153 35.51 -8.57 -44.32
CA PRO A 153 36.14 -7.26 -44.49
C PRO A 153 35.30 -6.07 -44.02
N SER A 154 36.02 -5.01 -43.64
CA SER A 154 35.57 -3.66 -43.28
C SER A 154 34.90 -2.91 -44.47
N ALA A 155 34.04 -1.94 -44.13
CA ALA A 155 33.04 -1.19 -44.93
C ALA A 155 33.56 -0.42 -46.18
N PRO A 156 32.67 0.18 -47.01
CA PRO A 156 32.30 1.58 -46.75
C PRO A 156 30.86 2.06 -47.14
N ALA A 157 30.40 3.06 -46.37
CA ALA A 157 29.73 4.33 -46.72
C ALA A 157 28.32 4.47 -47.39
N ALA A 158 27.52 5.33 -46.72
CA ALA A 158 26.78 6.50 -47.24
C ALA A 158 25.40 6.38 -47.96
N GLY A 159 24.32 6.73 -47.23
CA GLY A 159 23.14 7.56 -47.59
C GLY A 159 22.31 7.26 -48.88
N PRO A 160 21.22 8.01 -49.20
CA PRO A 160 20.55 9.10 -48.47
C PRO A 160 19.05 8.86 -48.19
N ARG A 161 18.45 9.88 -47.56
CA ARG A 161 17.05 10.06 -47.15
C ARG A 161 16.02 9.99 -48.29
N ARG A 162 14.79 9.63 -47.93
CA ARG A 162 13.58 10.24 -48.49
C ARG A 162 12.52 10.38 -47.41
#